data_AF-U4KAC9-F1
#
_entry.id   AF-U4KAC9-F1
#
_cell.length_a   1.000
_cell.length_b   1.000
_cell.length_c   1.000
_cell.angle_alpha   90.00
_cell.angle_beta   90.00
_cell.angle_gamma   90.00
#
_symmetry.space_group_name_H-M   'P 1'
#
loop_
_entity.id
_entity.type
_entity.pdbx_description
1 polymer ?
#
loop_
_entity_poly.entity_id
_entity_poly.type
_entity_poly.pdbx_seq_one_letter_code
_entity_poly.pdbx_strand_id
1 'polypeptide(L)'
;MRHSMKLSRRGWNNVLILAILAFIAVINAPSVLREHFGLGQTSALPYVLDPNEKPVALHFAQWSVENTNNEWQSTRQLSVEPLQAALRWTELTGTSVDQATYNKLKDNLPPARTLEVWYSNVEEPARITFYQTPSFWLLQNWEKEWVAVSVDKQYLFPFL
;
A
#
# COMPACT_ATOMS: atom_id res chain seq x y z
N MET A 1 -17.94 -44.43 40.66
CA MET A 1 -17.77 -45.05 39.32
C MET A 1 -17.54 -43.94 38.31
N ARG A 2 -16.31 -43.80 37.76
CA ARG A 2 -16.03 -42.81 36.71
C ARG A 2 -16.40 -43.43 35.35
N HIS A 3 -17.40 -42.87 34.70
CA HIS A 3 -17.81 -43.27 33.35
C HIS A 3 -16.74 -42.80 32.35
N SER A 4 -15.92 -43.71 31.84
CA SER A 4 -15.10 -43.46 30.66
C SER A 4 -15.92 -43.78 29.42
N MET A 5 -16.45 -42.75 28.74
CA MET A 5 -17.05 -42.93 27.42
C MET A 5 -15.97 -43.40 26.45
N LYS A 6 -16.01 -44.69 26.08
CA LYS A 6 -15.18 -45.24 25.00
C LYS A 6 -15.77 -44.79 23.67
N LEU A 7 -15.34 -43.63 23.15
CA LEU A 7 -15.65 -43.26 21.77
C LEU A 7 -15.01 -44.29 20.82
N SER A 8 -15.82 -44.81 19.89
CA SER A 8 -15.35 -45.69 18.80
C SER A 8 -14.34 -44.94 17.91
N ARG A 9 -13.41 -45.67 17.26
CA ARG A 9 -12.40 -45.11 16.33
C ARG A 9 -13.00 -44.15 15.30
N ARG A 10 -14.23 -44.40 14.84
CA ARG A 10 -14.97 -43.54 13.91
C ARG A 10 -15.46 -42.23 14.56
N GLY A 11 -15.84 -42.26 15.84
CA GLY A 11 -16.21 -41.06 16.60
C GLY A 11 -15.02 -40.15 16.86
N TRP A 12 -13.84 -40.73 17.14
CA TRP A 12 -12.61 -39.96 17.28
C TRP A 12 -12.19 -39.25 15.98
N ASN A 13 -12.38 -39.87 14.82
CA ASN A 13 -12.11 -39.20 13.55
C ASN A 13 -13.01 -37.98 13.33
N ASN A 14 -14.31 -38.08 13.67
CA ASN A 14 -15.22 -36.93 13.57
C ASN A 14 -14.84 -35.81 14.55
N VAL A 15 -14.43 -36.16 15.77
CA VAL A 15 -13.94 -35.18 16.76
C VAL A 15 -12.65 -34.52 16.27
N LEU A 16 -11.75 -35.29 15.64
CA LEU A 16 -10.49 -34.78 15.11
C LEU A 16 -10.71 -33.86 13.90
N ILE A 17 -11.66 -34.19 13.01
CA ILE A 17 -12.08 -33.31 11.92
C ILE A 17 -12.70 -32.02 12.48
N LEU A 18 -13.60 -32.11 13.45
CA LEU A 18 -14.21 -30.94 14.10
C LEU A 18 -13.16 -30.05 14.79
N ALA A 19 -12.18 -30.64 15.47
CA ALA A 19 -11.09 -29.91 16.11
C ALA A 19 -10.19 -29.22 15.09
N ILE A 20 -9.87 -29.89 13.96
CA ILE A 20 -9.11 -29.31 12.87
C ILE A 20 -9.88 -28.15 12.22
N LEU A 21 -11.17 -28.32 11.95
CA LEU A 21 -12.00 -27.25 11.38
C LEU A 21 -12.12 -26.05 12.33
N ALA A 22 -12.30 -26.29 13.63
CA ALA A 22 -12.31 -25.24 14.64
C ALA A 22 -10.94 -24.54 14.74
N PHE A 23 -9.85 -25.28 14.63
CA PHE A 23 -8.49 -24.73 14.65
C PHE A 23 -8.17 -23.90 13.39
N ILE A 24 -8.55 -24.39 12.20
CA ILE A 24 -8.47 -23.63 10.94
C ILE A 24 -9.31 -22.36 11.02
N ALA A 25 -10.51 -22.45 11.61
CA ALA A 25 -11.39 -21.30 11.82
C ALA A 25 -10.77 -20.29 12.80
N VAL A 26 -10.14 -20.73 13.89
CA VAL A 26 -9.46 -19.82 14.85
C VAL A 26 -8.20 -19.19 14.26
N ILE A 27 -7.46 -19.90 13.40
CA ILE A 27 -6.28 -19.37 12.69
C ILE A 27 -6.68 -18.38 11.60
N ASN A 28 -7.80 -18.60 10.89
CA ASN A 28 -8.31 -17.70 9.83
C ASN A 28 -9.31 -16.65 10.33
N ALA A 29 -9.86 -16.77 11.54
CA ALA A 29 -10.74 -15.77 12.14
C ALA A 29 -10.14 -14.35 12.22
N PRO A 30 -8.82 -14.15 12.44
CA PRO A 30 -8.25 -12.82 12.50
C PRO A 30 -8.33 -12.05 11.19
N SER A 31 -8.36 -12.70 10.02
CA SER A 31 -8.49 -11.99 8.74
C SER A 31 -9.94 -11.60 8.44
N VAL A 32 -10.89 -12.52 8.66
CA VAL A 32 -12.31 -12.29 8.32
C VAL A 32 -13.00 -11.34 9.31
N LEU A 33 -12.63 -11.38 10.60
CA LEU A 33 -13.21 -10.47 11.59
C LEU A 33 -12.66 -9.04 11.47
N ARG A 34 -11.46 -8.85 10.90
CA ARG A 34 -10.86 -7.52 10.68
C ARG A 34 -11.61 -6.73 9.61
N GLU A 35 -12.03 -7.37 8.52
CA GLU A 35 -12.78 -6.73 7.43
C GLU A 35 -14.19 -6.28 7.86
N HIS A 36 -14.82 -6.99 8.81
CA HIS A 36 -16.22 -6.75 9.17
C HIS A 36 -16.47 -5.97 10.47
N PHE A 37 -15.55 -5.97 11.44
CA PHE A 37 -15.84 -5.41 12.77
C PHE A 37 -15.03 -4.19 13.17
N GLY A 38 -14.02 -3.73 12.40
CA GLY A 38 -13.26 -2.52 12.75
C GLY A 38 -12.63 -2.53 14.15
N LEU A 39 -12.57 -3.69 14.81
CA LEU A 39 -12.03 -3.88 16.15
C LEU A 39 -10.52 -4.05 16.04
N GLY A 40 -9.86 -2.91 15.92
CA GLY A 40 -8.42 -2.80 15.75
C GLY A 40 -8.07 -1.87 14.61
N GLN A 41 -8.57 -0.63 14.63
CA GLN A 41 -7.93 0.46 13.91
C GLN A 41 -6.56 0.72 14.56
N THR A 42 -5.58 -0.13 14.26
CA THR A 42 -4.30 0.48 13.89
C THR A 42 -4.67 1.28 12.66
N SER A 43 -4.86 2.60 12.78
CA SER A 43 -5.17 3.44 11.63
C SER A 43 -4.07 3.22 10.59
N ALA A 44 -4.32 2.33 9.63
CA ALA A 44 -3.38 2.03 8.59
C ALA A 44 -3.21 3.33 7.81
N LEU A 45 -1.98 3.83 7.75
CA LEU A 45 -1.67 5.06 7.06
C LEU A 45 -2.07 4.88 5.58
N PRO A 46 -2.82 5.82 4.98
CA PRO A 46 -3.19 5.73 3.58
C PRO A 46 -1.96 5.59 2.69
N TYR A 47 -2.05 4.68 1.73
CA TYR A 47 -1.07 4.52 0.67
C TYR A 47 -1.22 5.63 -0.38
N VAL A 48 -0.10 6.03 -0.97
CA VAL A 48 -0.09 6.97 -2.07
C VAL A 48 -0.46 6.28 -3.39
N LEU A 49 0.08 5.09 -3.62
CA LEU A 49 -0.26 4.23 -4.76
C LEU A 49 -1.27 3.17 -4.34
N ASP A 50 -2.01 2.59 -5.30
CA ASP A 50 -2.88 1.45 -5.01
C ASP A 50 -2.05 0.26 -4.51
N PRO A 51 -2.25 -0.21 -3.26
CA PRO A 51 -1.48 -1.32 -2.70
C PRO A 51 -1.92 -2.69 -3.25
N ASN A 52 -3.07 -2.77 -3.92
CA ASN A 52 -3.62 -4.02 -4.47
C ASN A 52 -3.20 -4.25 -5.91
N GLU A 53 -2.73 -3.21 -6.59
CA GLU A 53 -2.25 -3.27 -7.95
C GLU A 53 -0.73 -3.26 -8.00
N LYS A 54 -0.16 -3.90 -9.04
CA LYS A 54 1.29 -3.98 -9.21
C LYS A 54 1.76 -2.94 -10.23
N PRO A 55 2.51 -1.90 -9.82
CA PRO A 55 3.08 -0.94 -10.76
C PRO A 55 4.05 -1.63 -11.72
N VAL A 56 3.92 -1.29 -13.00
CA VAL A 56 4.87 -1.67 -14.06
C VAL A 56 5.65 -0.48 -14.58
N ALA A 57 5.13 0.75 -14.39
CA ALA A 57 5.84 1.96 -14.73
C ALA A 57 5.42 3.15 -13.86
N LEU A 58 6.39 4.01 -13.56
CA LEU A 58 6.26 5.29 -12.88
C LEU A 58 6.78 6.37 -13.83
N HIS A 59 5.89 7.15 -14.42
CA HIS A 59 6.25 8.24 -15.34
C HIS A 59 6.09 9.59 -14.65
N PHE A 60 7.19 10.31 -14.58
CA PHE A 60 7.23 11.72 -14.18
C PHE A 60 7.42 12.59 -15.43
N ALA A 61 7.25 13.90 -15.27
CA ALA A 61 7.35 14.84 -16.39
C ALA A 61 8.68 14.79 -17.18
N GLN A 62 9.79 14.38 -16.55
CA GLN A 62 11.13 14.43 -17.17
C GLN A 62 11.91 13.12 -17.10
N TRP A 63 11.39 12.11 -16.39
CA TRP A 63 12.06 10.84 -16.18
C TRP A 63 11.03 9.78 -15.82
N SER A 64 11.42 8.53 -15.89
CA SER A 64 10.57 7.38 -15.62
C SER A 64 11.38 6.24 -15.04
N VAL A 65 10.67 5.35 -14.35
CA VAL A 65 11.17 4.07 -13.88
C VAL A 65 10.19 3.01 -14.36
N GLU A 66 10.66 2.06 -15.14
CA GLU A 66 9.79 1.14 -15.90
C GLU A 66 10.32 -0.29 -15.81
N ASN A 67 9.41 -1.25 -15.66
CA ASN A 67 9.71 -2.66 -15.73
C ASN A 67 9.61 -3.13 -17.18
N THR A 68 10.74 -3.30 -17.83
CA THR A 68 10.82 -3.83 -19.20
C THR A 68 11.51 -5.19 -19.15
N ASN A 69 10.86 -6.22 -19.69
CA ASN A 69 11.40 -7.60 -19.72
C ASN A 69 11.84 -8.12 -18.34
N ASN A 70 11.03 -7.86 -17.29
CA ASN A 70 11.31 -8.22 -15.89
C ASN A 70 12.50 -7.49 -15.25
N GLU A 71 13.01 -6.44 -15.88
CA GLU A 71 14.08 -5.61 -15.33
C GLU A 71 13.58 -4.16 -15.18
N TRP A 72 13.79 -3.59 -13.98
CA TRP A 72 13.48 -2.19 -13.77
C TRP A 72 14.60 -1.32 -14.30
N GLN A 73 14.25 -0.38 -15.16
CA GLN A 73 15.16 0.56 -15.79
C GLN A 73 14.69 2.00 -15.52
N SER A 74 15.63 2.94 -15.55
CA SER A 74 15.34 4.36 -15.36
C SER A 74 15.89 5.15 -16.54
N THR A 75 15.12 6.13 -17.01
CA THR A 75 15.58 7.06 -18.07
C THR A 75 16.58 8.09 -17.55
N ARG A 76 16.80 8.15 -16.23
CA ARG A 76 17.82 8.97 -15.57
C ARG A 76 18.73 8.13 -14.70
N GLN A 77 20.01 8.50 -14.60
CA GLN A 77 20.94 7.89 -13.65
C GLN A 77 20.47 8.14 -12.20
N LEU A 78 20.29 7.07 -11.44
CA LEU A 78 19.88 7.11 -10.05
C LEU A 78 21.07 6.76 -9.14
N SER A 79 21.01 7.20 -7.88
CA SER A 79 21.94 6.81 -6.81
C SER A 79 21.57 5.47 -6.15
N VAL A 80 20.43 4.89 -6.53
CA VAL A 80 19.95 3.57 -6.11
C VAL A 80 19.49 2.78 -7.33
N GLU A 81 19.34 1.46 -7.17
CA GLU A 81 18.78 0.62 -8.23
C GLU A 81 17.36 1.08 -8.64
N PRO A 82 16.99 1.07 -9.93
CA PRO A 82 15.66 1.48 -10.38
C PRO A 82 14.52 0.72 -9.69
N LEU A 83 14.68 -0.59 -9.43
CA LEU A 83 13.71 -1.37 -8.66
C LEU A 83 13.49 -0.78 -7.25
N GLN A 84 14.56 -0.36 -6.57
CA GLN A 84 14.45 0.24 -5.24
C GLN A 84 13.71 1.59 -5.31
N ALA A 85 13.96 2.40 -6.34
CA ALA A 85 13.21 3.64 -6.55
C ALA A 85 11.70 3.37 -6.75
N ALA A 86 11.34 2.34 -7.51
CA ALA A 86 9.94 1.94 -7.71
C ALA A 86 9.28 1.42 -6.42
N LEU A 87 10.00 0.59 -5.64
CA LEU A 87 9.50 0.06 -4.37
C LEU A 87 9.22 1.17 -3.35
N ARG A 88 10.11 2.16 -3.23
CA ARG A 88 9.92 3.31 -2.33
C ARG A 88 8.61 4.07 -2.59
N TRP A 89 8.21 4.18 -3.86
CA TRP A 89 6.92 4.78 -4.22
C TRP A 89 5.74 3.85 -3.91
N THR A 90 5.90 2.54 -4.14
CA THR A 90 4.85 1.53 -3.90
C THR A 90 4.55 1.36 -2.40
N GLU A 91 5.58 1.45 -1.56
CA GLU A 91 5.48 1.32 -0.10
C GLU A 91 5.12 2.65 0.59
N LEU A 92 4.93 3.72 -0.17
CA LEU A 92 4.77 5.05 0.37
C LEU A 92 3.41 5.22 1.05
N THR A 93 3.46 5.39 2.37
CA THR A 93 2.30 5.71 3.21
C THR A 93 2.48 7.06 3.90
N GLY A 94 1.39 7.71 4.27
CA GLY A 94 1.46 8.97 5.00
C GLY A 94 0.23 9.27 5.84
N THR A 95 0.19 10.46 6.42
CA THR A 95 -0.94 10.90 7.25
C THR A 95 -2.03 11.47 6.36
N SER A 96 -3.29 11.05 6.57
CA SER A 96 -4.43 11.64 5.88
C SER A 96 -4.56 13.14 6.19
N VAL A 97 -4.84 13.94 5.17
CA VAL A 97 -5.06 15.39 5.25
C VAL A 97 -6.49 15.67 4.84
N ASP A 98 -7.28 16.20 5.76
CA ASP A 98 -8.66 16.55 5.47
C ASP A 98 -8.77 17.79 4.56
N GLN A 99 -9.95 17.98 3.97
CA GLN A 99 -10.21 19.10 3.06
C GLN A 99 -10.02 20.47 3.74
N ALA A 100 -10.33 20.58 5.04
CA ALA A 100 -10.17 21.83 5.79
C ALA A 100 -8.69 22.22 5.93
N THR A 101 -7.83 21.24 6.18
CA THR A 101 -6.37 21.40 6.28
C THR A 101 -5.77 21.67 4.92
N TYR A 102 -6.18 20.93 3.88
CA TYR A 102 -5.77 21.21 2.49
C TYR A 102 -6.10 22.66 2.09
N ASN A 103 -7.32 23.12 2.40
CA ASN A 103 -7.75 24.49 2.07
C ASN A 103 -6.90 25.58 2.73
N LYS A 104 -6.30 25.31 3.90
CA LYS A 104 -5.37 26.23 4.57
C LYS A 104 -3.97 26.20 3.94
N LEU A 105 -3.58 25.08 3.34
CA LEU A 105 -2.27 24.88 2.74
C LEU A 105 -2.20 25.37 1.28
N LYS A 106 -3.28 25.19 0.51
CA LYS A 106 -3.29 25.30 -0.96
C LYS A 106 -2.68 26.59 -1.52
N ASP A 107 -2.90 27.72 -0.85
CA ASP A 107 -2.45 29.04 -1.33
C ASP A 107 -0.93 29.22 -1.20
N ASN A 108 -0.26 28.38 -0.39
CA ASN A 108 1.18 28.39 -0.17
C ASN A 108 1.88 27.17 -0.79
N LEU A 109 1.14 26.31 -1.51
CA LEU A 109 1.74 25.15 -2.14
C LEU A 109 2.59 25.57 -3.35
N PRO A 110 3.74 24.91 -3.57
CA PRO A 110 4.50 25.08 -4.80
C PRO A 110 3.69 24.61 -6.03
N PRO A 111 4.20 24.79 -7.25
CA PRO A 111 3.56 24.21 -8.44
C PRO A 111 3.35 22.70 -8.29
N ALA A 112 2.14 22.26 -8.65
CA ALA A 112 1.78 20.85 -8.66
C ALA A 112 2.63 20.08 -9.67
N ARG A 113 2.96 18.83 -9.33
CA ARG A 113 3.58 17.87 -10.23
C ARG A 113 2.73 16.62 -10.31
N THR A 114 2.92 15.85 -11.37
CA THR A 114 2.15 14.64 -11.62
C THR A 114 3.09 13.45 -11.79
N LEU A 115 2.68 12.34 -11.19
CA LEU A 115 3.20 11.00 -11.41
C LEU A 115 2.07 10.18 -12.05
N GLU A 116 2.34 9.62 -13.21
CA GLU A 116 1.46 8.63 -13.85
C GLU A 116 1.97 7.24 -13.51
N VAL A 117 1.10 6.41 -12.94
CA VAL A 117 1.41 5.05 -12.51
C VAL A 117 0.64 4.08 -13.38
N TRP A 118 1.38 3.28 -14.14
CA TRP A 118 0.81 2.22 -14.94
C TRP A 118 0.86 0.91 -14.16
N TYR A 119 -0.25 0.19 -14.17
CA TYR A 119 -0.41 -1.10 -13.52
C TYR A 119 -0.56 -2.20 -14.56
N SER A 120 -0.22 -3.44 -14.20
CA SER A 120 -0.25 -4.56 -15.16
C SER A 120 -1.64 -4.88 -15.72
N ASN A 121 -2.70 -4.58 -14.97
CA ASN A 121 -4.08 -4.99 -15.29
C ASN A 121 -5.05 -3.82 -15.51
N VAL A 122 -4.53 -2.59 -15.65
CA VAL A 122 -5.35 -1.37 -15.77
C VAL A 122 -5.00 -0.65 -17.07
N GLU A 123 -6.02 -0.31 -17.85
CA GLU A 123 -5.85 0.32 -19.18
C GLU A 123 -5.40 1.79 -19.09
N GLU A 124 -5.88 2.52 -18.08
CA GLU A 124 -5.51 3.90 -17.84
C GLU A 124 -4.55 4.03 -16.65
N PRO A 125 -3.54 4.92 -16.71
CA PRO A 125 -2.65 5.15 -15.59
C PRO A 125 -3.37 5.88 -14.46
N ALA A 126 -3.09 5.49 -13.21
CA ALA A 126 -3.47 6.32 -12.08
C ALA A 126 -2.61 7.58 -12.05
N ARG A 127 -3.24 8.71 -11.77
CA ARG A 127 -2.56 10.01 -11.67
C ARG A 127 -2.47 10.47 -10.23
N ILE A 128 -1.25 10.54 -9.73
CA ILE A 128 -0.91 11.07 -8.41
C ILE A 128 -0.44 12.51 -8.61
N THR A 129 -1.12 13.45 -7.97
CA THR A 129 -0.66 14.84 -7.92
C THR A 129 0.15 15.04 -6.67
N PHE A 130 1.30 15.72 -6.73
CA PHE A 130 2.12 15.96 -5.56
C PHE A 130 2.76 17.34 -5.53
N TYR A 131 2.98 17.82 -4.31
CA TYR A 131 3.59 19.09 -3.98
C TYR A 131 4.81 18.85 -3.09
N GLN A 132 5.95 19.42 -3.49
CA GLN A 132 7.21 19.30 -2.76
C GLN A 132 7.44 20.52 -1.87
N THR A 133 7.04 20.46 -0.61
CA THR A 133 7.32 21.55 0.34
C THR A 133 8.74 21.41 0.93
N PRO A 134 9.23 22.40 1.70
CA PRO A 134 10.50 22.27 2.43
C PRO A 134 10.49 21.18 3.50
N SER A 135 9.34 20.89 4.11
CA SER A 135 9.25 20.04 5.31
C SER A 135 8.57 18.69 5.07
N PHE A 136 7.69 18.60 4.07
CA PHE A 136 6.93 17.39 3.75
C PHE A 136 6.48 17.39 2.29
N TRP A 137 5.98 16.25 1.83
CA TRP A 137 5.31 16.08 0.56
C TRP A 137 3.80 16.03 0.80
N LEU A 138 3.03 16.76 0.01
CA LEU A 138 1.57 16.62 -0.02
C LEU A 138 1.19 15.95 -1.32
N LEU A 139 0.52 14.80 -1.26
CA LEU A 139 0.15 14.00 -2.42
C LEU A 139 -1.36 13.79 -2.42
N GLN A 140 -1.97 13.84 -3.60
CA GLN A 140 -3.30 13.28 -3.82
C GLN A 140 -3.11 11.85 -4.32
N ASN A 141 -3.54 10.87 -3.52
CA ASN A 141 -3.38 9.46 -3.83
C ASN A 141 -4.32 9.00 -4.96
N TRP A 142 -4.26 7.70 -5.27
CA TRP A 142 -5.09 7.06 -6.29
C TRP A 142 -6.61 7.16 -6.01
N GLU A 143 -7.03 7.17 -4.74
CA GLU A 143 -8.43 7.37 -4.29
C GLU A 143 -8.86 8.84 -4.20
N LYS A 144 -8.01 9.78 -4.64
CA LYS A 144 -8.23 11.23 -4.56
C LYS A 144 -8.20 11.82 -3.15
N GLU A 145 -7.70 11.08 -2.18
CA GLU A 145 -7.44 11.56 -0.82
C GLU A 145 -6.09 12.30 -0.74
N TRP A 146 -6.03 13.31 0.14
CA TRP A 146 -4.78 14.00 0.41
C TRP A 146 -3.97 13.29 1.50
N VAL A 147 -2.69 13.08 1.23
CA VAL A 147 -1.74 12.36 2.07
C VAL A 147 -0.49 13.20 2.26
N ALA A 148 -0.12 13.46 3.51
CA ALA A 148 1.14 14.11 3.87
C ALA A 148 2.20 13.07 4.20
N VAL A 149 3.36 13.16 3.54
CA VAL A 149 4.48 12.23 3.69
C VAL A 149 5.75 12.99 4.06
N SER A 150 6.45 12.52 5.09
CA SER A 150 7.68 13.13 5.60
C SER A 150 8.88 12.24 5.31
N VAL A 151 9.29 12.19 4.04
CA VAL A 151 10.51 11.49 3.60
C VAL A 151 11.46 12.47 2.92
N ASP A 152 12.76 12.16 2.96
CA ASP A 152 13.78 12.97 2.32
C ASP A 152 13.55 13.10 0.81
N LYS A 153 14.00 14.21 0.23
CA LYS A 153 13.82 14.45 -1.20
C LYS A 153 14.53 13.39 -2.05
N GLN A 154 15.71 12.98 -1.62
CA GLN A 154 16.51 11.93 -2.22
C GLN A 154 15.90 10.53 -2.06
N TYR A 155 14.96 10.37 -1.13
CA TYR A 155 14.25 9.11 -0.97
C TYR A 155 13.35 8.85 -2.19
N LEU A 156 12.50 9.82 -2.57
CA LEU A 156 11.59 9.72 -3.72
C LEU A 156 12.24 10.06 -5.06
N PHE A 157 13.27 10.90 -5.06
CA PHE A 157 13.99 11.34 -6.24
C PHE A 157 15.50 11.12 -6.05
N PRO A 158 15.98 9.88 -6.23
CA PRO A 158 17.35 9.46 -5.91
C PRO A 158 18.36 9.91 -6.99
N PHE A 159 18.36 11.21 -7.27
CA PHE A 159 19.29 11.91 -8.17
C PHE A 159 19.39 13.40 -7.83
N LEU A 160 18.61 13.87 -6.83
CA LEU A 160 18.63 15.24 -6.33
C LEU A 160 19.72 15.46 -5.28
#